data_AF-A0A180F958-F1
#
_entry.id   AF-A0A180F958-F1
#
_cell.length_a   1.000
_cell.length_b   1.000
_cell.length_c   1.000
_cell.angle_alpha   90.00
_cell.angle_beta   90.00
_cell.angle_gamma   90.00
#
_symmetry.space_group_name_H-M   'P 1'
#
loop_
_entity.id
_entity.type
_entity.pdbx_description
1 polymer ?
#
loop_
_entity_poly.entity_id
_entity_poly.type
_entity_poly.pdbx_seq_one_letter_code
_entity_poly.pdbx_strand_id
1 'polypeptide(L)'
;MSAIKKYNLIKRLQSTINLTLDEESRLKIACIAADPKGKGLQHWFRQMDDYLKRSHIGILHEYTKLVVESKDKDTLRSETDIAIVKDVVLKVAKQIGIVDKPLSNSLDQIKMQMNDMDNDCTILKRELNQSKSLMTEALKELKKSIFSDVNNATSQTIANVIADKLGIENNKVTCYVLNRSVNQILSECSETNNATLNSKMIDFEQNFNMQDAMIKDCLKVGSQYLKTVTINANMIKTGRDIFAKGYKFKPWEAVKMGEKFTKVMGRIGMFLAFAMEAWNWYRSYSDQKELTKLKEDLKSSVNDIFASIFADFDKDEDYYNNFAPSYLEMCKRIAERKKEIYELEKQVFSLRNYKDRIKTWFGNDIEDATFEEL
;
A
#
# COMPACT_ATOMS: atom_id res chain seq x y z
N MET A 1 19.28 -37.91 69.14
CA MET A 1 19.92 -37.80 67.80
C MET A 1 18.97 -37.27 66.71
N SER A 2 17.68 -37.67 66.65
CA SER A 2 16.73 -37.17 65.64
C SER A 2 16.44 -35.66 65.73
N ALA A 3 16.24 -35.09 66.92
CA ALA A 3 15.94 -33.65 67.09
C ALA A 3 17.04 -32.73 66.55
N ILE A 4 18.31 -33.08 66.78
CA ILE A 4 19.47 -32.33 66.27
C ILE A 4 19.52 -32.37 64.73
N LYS A 5 19.22 -33.53 64.12
CA LYS A 5 19.17 -33.66 62.66
C LYS A 5 18.02 -32.86 62.04
N LYS A 6 16.85 -32.84 62.68
CA LYS A 6 15.71 -32.01 62.24
C LYS A 6 16.06 -30.53 62.29
N TYR A 7 16.62 -30.06 63.40
CA TYR A 7 17.07 -28.68 63.56
C TYR A 7 18.09 -28.25 62.50
N ASN A 8 19.10 -29.09 62.25
CA ASN A 8 20.11 -28.81 61.22
C ASN A 8 19.53 -28.75 59.81
N LEU A 9 18.54 -29.60 59.50
CA LEU A 9 17.84 -29.54 58.21
C LEU A 9 17.01 -28.26 58.08
N ILE A 10 16.26 -27.89 59.13
CA ILE A 10 15.46 -26.66 59.16
C ILE A 10 16.37 -25.44 58.95
N LYS A 11 17.50 -25.34 59.66
CA LYS A 11 18.46 -24.25 59.46
C LYS A 11 19.01 -24.16 58.04
N ARG A 12 19.30 -25.29 57.42
CA ARG A 12 19.74 -25.33 56.02
C ARG A 12 18.63 -24.90 55.06
N LEU A 13 17.39 -25.29 55.31
CA LEU A 13 16.25 -24.88 54.49
C LEU A 13 15.98 -23.37 54.64
N GLN A 14 16.00 -22.85 55.87
CA GLN A 14 15.94 -21.40 56.14
C GLN A 14 16.99 -20.63 55.34
N SER A 15 18.25 -21.08 55.35
CA SER A 15 19.34 -20.39 54.64
C SER A 15 19.34 -20.58 53.12
N THR A 16 18.70 -21.64 52.60
CA THR A 16 18.76 -21.98 51.16
C THR A 16 17.57 -21.43 50.39
N ILE A 17 16.39 -21.42 51.00
CA ILE A 17 15.13 -21.06 50.34
C ILE A 17 14.35 -19.96 51.07
N ASN A 18 14.99 -19.26 52.02
CA ASN A 18 14.41 -18.14 52.78
C ASN A 18 13.05 -18.46 53.42
N LEU A 19 12.98 -19.62 54.08
CA LEU A 19 11.77 -20.12 54.72
C LEU A 19 11.23 -19.15 55.80
N THR A 20 9.96 -18.75 55.69
CA THR A 20 9.32 -17.89 56.70
C THR A 20 8.96 -18.68 57.98
N LEU A 21 8.73 -17.97 59.09
CA LEU A 21 8.35 -18.61 60.36
C LEU A 21 7.05 -19.41 60.27
N ASP A 22 6.10 -18.94 59.45
CA ASP A 22 4.82 -19.60 59.20
C ASP A 22 5.01 -20.89 58.37
N GLU A 23 5.82 -20.85 57.32
CA GLU A 23 6.16 -22.03 56.52
C GLU A 23 6.97 -23.06 57.33
N GLU A 24 7.86 -22.61 58.21
CA GLU A 24 8.63 -23.48 59.09
C GLU A 24 7.71 -24.27 60.02
N SER A 25 6.68 -23.61 60.57
CA SER A 25 5.67 -24.24 61.43
C SER A 25 4.86 -25.32 60.71
N ARG A 26 4.76 -25.25 59.37
CA ARG A 26 4.08 -26.23 58.53
C ARG A 26 4.96 -27.39 58.08
N LEU A 27 6.27 -27.34 58.28
CA LEU A 27 7.19 -28.39 57.82
C LEU A 27 6.90 -29.74 58.50
N LYS A 28 6.79 -30.79 57.69
CA LYS A 28 6.61 -32.17 58.14
C LYS A 28 7.89 -32.97 57.94
N ILE A 29 8.79 -32.97 58.94
CA ILE A 29 10.09 -33.66 58.86
C ILE A 29 10.06 -34.98 59.63
N ALA A 30 10.19 -36.10 58.91
CA ALA A 30 10.31 -37.44 59.47
C ALA A 30 11.78 -37.93 59.44
N CYS A 31 12.27 -38.50 60.54
CA CYS A 31 13.56 -39.18 60.57
C CYS A 31 13.30 -40.68 60.62
N ILE A 32 13.64 -41.39 59.55
CA ILE A 32 13.38 -42.82 59.41
C ILE A 32 14.69 -43.60 59.24
N ALA A 33 14.64 -44.88 59.60
CA ALA A 33 15.67 -45.86 59.28
C ALA A 33 15.04 -46.94 58.39
N ALA A 34 15.17 -46.79 57.07
CA ALA A 34 14.50 -47.65 56.09
C ALA A 34 14.90 -49.14 56.24
N ASP A 35 16.16 -49.40 56.59
CA ASP A 35 16.66 -50.73 56.96
C ASP A 35 17.44 -50.65 58.28
N PRO A 36 16.76 -50.79 59.43
CA PRO A 36 17.43 -50.75 60.73
C PRO A 36 18.51 -51.83 60.81
N LYS A 37 19.74 -51.43 61.18
CA LYS A 37 20.90 -52.34 61.30
C LYS A 37 21.31 -53.08 60.01
N GLY A 38 20.80 -52.69 58.83
CA GLY A 38 21.26 -53.24 57.55
C GLY A 38 20.92 -54.72 57.33
N LYS A 39 19.79 -55.21 57.86
CA LYS A 39 19.41 -56.63 57.79
C LYS A 39 18.61 -57.00 56.55
N GLY A 40 18.19 -56.01 55.76
CA GLY A 40 17.36 -56.16 54.58
C GLY A 40 15.86 -56.24 54.89
N LEU A 41 15.04 -55.67 53.98
CA LEU A 41 13.59 -55.61 54.13
C LEU A 41 12.91 -56.99 54.21
N GLN A 42 13.46 -58.00 53.53
CA GLN A 42 12.96 -59.38 53.57
C GLN A 42 13.00 -59.99 54.98
N HIS A 43 14.01 -59.63 55.77
CA HIS A 43 14.10 -60.00 57.18
C HIS A 43 13.01 -59.27 57.99
N TRP A 44 12.87 -57.97 57.77
CA TRP A 44 11.96 -57.11 58.52
C TRP A 44 10.47 -57.37 58.24
N PHE A 45 10.10 -57.78 57.04
CA PHE A 45 8.70 -58.12 56.71
C PHE A 45 8.18 -59.34 57.49
N ARG A 46 9.07 -60.24 57.94
CA ARG A 46 8.71 -61.36 58.82
C ARG A 46 8.52 -60.93 60.28
N GLN A 47 8.91 -59.70 60.64
CA GLN A 47 8.89 -59.13 61.99
C GLN A 47 8.41 -57.68 61.96
N MET A 48 7.22 -57.46 61.39
CA MET A 48 6.73 -56.13 61.05
C MET A 48 6.57 -55.23 62.29
N ASP A 49 6.11 -55.76 63.43
CA ASP A 49 5.93 -54.96 64.66
C ASP A 49 7.27 -54.39 65.18
N ASP A 50 8.33 -55.19 65.11
CA ASP A 50 9.68 -54.76 65.49
C ASP A 50 10.28 -53.80 64.45
N TYR A 51 9.98 -54.01 63.17
CA TYR A 51 10.36 -53.10 62.11
C TYR A 51 9.72 -51.73 62.30
N LEU A 52 8.42 -51.65 62.56
CA LEU A 52 7.69 -50.39 62.76
C LEU A 52 8.25 -49.61 63.95
N LYS A 53 8.55 -50.29 65.07
CA LYS A 53 9.18 -49.68 66.26
C LYS A 53 10.58 -49.12 65.97
N ARG A 54 11.37 -49.80 65.12
CA ARG A 54 12.79 -49.46 64.89
C ARG A 54 13.00 -48.50 63.72
N SER A 55 12.21 -48.62 62.66
CA SER A 55 12.32 -47.82 61.44
C SER A 55 11.73 -46.42 61.61
N HIS A 56 10.78 -46.25 62.55
CA HIS A 56 10.00 -45.02 62.71
C HIS A 56 9.21 -44.62 61.44
N ILE A 57 9.02 -45.57 60.50
CA ILE A 57 8.33 -45.34 59.22
C ILE A 57 6.86 -44.93 59.40
N GLY A 58 6.25 -45.30 60.53
CA GLY A 58 4.88 -44.88 60.89
C GLY A 58 4.69 -43.37 60.91
N ILE A 59 5.71 -42.59 61.31
CA ILE A 59 5.67 -41.12 61.31
C ILE A 59 5.58 -40.58 59.87
N LEU A 60 6.31 -41.20 58.94
CA LEU A 60 6.24 -40.81 57.52
C LEU A 60 4.84 -41.11 56.97
N HIS A 61 4.29 -42.29 57.28
CA HIS A 61 2.96 -42.70 56.84
C HIS A 61 1.86 -41.75 57.35
N GLU A 62 1.95 -41.32 58.61
CA GLU A 62 1.03 -40.33 59.18
C GLU A 62 1.12 -38.97 58.47
N TYR A 63 2.34 -38.47 58.21
CA TYR A 63 2.50 -37.22 57.45
C TYR A 63 2.00 -37.33 56.02
N THR A 64 2.26 -38.45 55.34
CA THR A 64 1.71 -38.70 54.00
C THR A 64 0.19 -38.72 54.02
N LYS A 65 -0.42 -39.37 55.02
CA LYS A 65 -1.87 -39.39 55.20
C LYS A 65 -2.44 -37.99 55.40
N LEU A 66 -1.86 -37.17 56.27
CA LEU A 66 -2.29 -35.79 56.50
C LEU A 66 -2.19 -34.90 55.24
N VAL A 67 -1.15 -35.08 54.42
CA VAL A 67 -0.99 -34.34 53.16
C VAL A 67 -2.00 -34.80 52.11
N VAL A 68 -2.28 -36.10 52.04
CA VAL A 68 -3.23 -36.68 51.09
C VAL A 68 -4.68 -36.37 51.47
N GLU A 69 -5.02 -36.39 52.76
CA GLU A 69 -6.37 -36.09 53.25
C GLU A 69 -6.70 -34.59 53.23
N SER A 70 -5.69 -33.71 53.20
CA SER A 70 -5.89 -32.25 53.13
C SER A 70 -6.04 -31.70 51.71
N LYS A 71 -6.01 -32.56 50.68
CA LYS A 71 -6.08 -32.16 49.25
C LYS A 71 -7.01 -33.11 48.50
N ASP A 72 -8.09 -32.59 47.91
CA ASP A 72 -9.03 -33.40 47.11
C ASP A 72 -8.42 -33.76 45.73
N LYS A 73 -8.64 -35.02 45.32
CA LYS A 73 -8.01 -35.68 44.17
C LYS A 73 -8.51 -35.13 42.84
N ASP A 74 -9.75 -34.67 42.80
CA ASP A 74 -10.36 -34.03 41.63
C ASP A 74 -9.88 -32.58 41.50
N THR A 75 -9.56 -31.91 42.61
CA THR A 75 -8.96 -30.57 42.62
C THR A 75 -7.54 -30.59 42.03
N LEU A 76 -6.71 -31.56 42.39
CA LEU A 76 -5.34 -31.68 41.85
C LEU A 76 -5.26 -31.92 40.33
N ARG A 77 -6.20 -32.70 39.77
CA ARG A 77 -6.29 -32.93 38.31
C ARG A 77 -6.88 -31.73 37.58
N SER A 78 -7.97 -31.17 38.10
CA SER A 78 -8.61 -29.97 37.55
C SER A 78 -7.66 -28.78 37.55
N GLU A 79 -6.94 -28.53 38.63
CA GLU A 79 -6.01 -27.39 38.73
C GLU A 79 -4.82 -27.52 37.78
N THR A 80 -4.27 -28.72 37.60
CA THR A 80 -3.08 -28.93 36.75
C THR A 80 -3.42 -28.84 35.25
N ASP A 81 -4.50 -29.50 34.82
CA ASP A 81 -4.90 -29.49 33.41
C ASP A 81 -5.43 -28.11 32.98
N ILE A 82 -6.19 -27.43 33.84
CA ILE A 82 -6.65 -26.05 33.60
C ILE A 82 -5.46 -25.08 33.62
N ALA A 83 -4.47 -25.27 34.48
CA ALA A 83 -3.27 -24.42 34.51
C ALA A 83 -2.44 -24.54 33.23
N ILE A 84 -2.25 -25.75 32.69
CA ILE A 84 -1.52 -25.97 31.43
C ILE A 84 -2.28 -25.31 30.26
N VAL A 85 -3.60 -25.48 30.18
CA VAL A 85 -4.42 -24.84 29.13
C VAL A 85 -4.40 -23.32 29.30
N LYS A 86 -4.51 -22.81 30.53
CA LYS A 86 -4.41 -21.38 30.85
C LYS A 86 -3.06 -20.82 30.38
N ASP A 87 -1.94 -21.48 30.68
CA ASP A 87 -0.61 -21.03 30.27
C ASP A 87 -0.45 -21.00 28.73
N VAL A 88 -0.87 -22.06 28.04
CA VAL A 88 -0.80 -22.11 26.56
C VAL A 88 -1.65 -21.02 25.91
N VAL A 89 -2.88 -20.82 26.39
CA VAL A 89 -3.80 -19.82 25.80
C VAL A 89 -3.39 -18.39 26.15
N LEU A 90 -2.90 -18.15 27.38
CA LEU A 90 -2.34 -16.85 27.76
C LEU A 90 -1.04 -16.52 27.01
N LYS A 91 -0.21 -17.52 26.72
CA LYS A 91 0.98 -17.35 25.87
C LYS A 91 0.60 -16.89 24.46
N VAL A 92 -0.48 -17.43 23.88
CA VAL A 92 -1.02 -16.96 22.59
C VAL A 92 -1.51 -15.52 22.69
N ALA A 93 -2.25 -15.14 23.75
CA ALA A 93 -2.70 -13.77 23.94
C ALA A 93 -1.53 -12.77 24.09
N LYS A 94 -0.49 -13.13 24.85
CA LYS A 94 0.74 -12.34 24.98
C LYS A 94 1.42 -12.14 23.62
N GLN A 95 1.52 -13.21 22.83
CA GLN A 95 2.13 -13.17 21.50
C GLN A 95 1.33 -12.30 20.51
N ILE A 96 -0.01 -12.36 20.54
CA ILE A 96 -0.84 -11.42 19.77
C ILE A 96 -0.55 -9.99 20.20
N GLY A 97 -0.44 -9.72 21.51
CA GLY A 97 -0.13 -8.39 22.04
C GLY A 97 1.20 -7.80 21.54
N ILE A 98 2.22 -8.63 21.34
CA ILE A 98 3.55 -8.21 20.82
C ILE A 98 3.43 -7.63 19.40
N VAL A 99 2.52 -8.15 18.58
CA VAL A 99 2.39 -7.76 17.17
C VAL A 99 1.26 -6.75 16.93
N ASP A 100 0.18 -6.85 17.71
CA ASP A 100 -1.03 -6.04 17.60
C ASP A 100 -0.73 -4.54 17.63
N LYS A 101 0.05 -4.08 18.62
CA LYS A 101 0.33 -2.65 18.78
C LYS A 101 1.27 -2.09 17.69
N PRO A 102 2.43 -2.70 17.38
CA PRO A 102 3.28 -2.26 16.27
C PRO A 102 2.55 -2.26 14.92
N LEU A 103 1.82 -3.34 14.61
CA LEU A 103 1.10 -3.45 13.34
C LEU A 103 -0.05 -2.45 13.23
N SER A 104 -0.79 -2.20 14.31
CA SER A 104 -1.82 -1.15 14.34
C SER A 104 -1.22 0.23 14.09
N ASN A 105 -0.11 0.56 14.74
CA ASN A 105 0.58 1.83 14.53
C ASN A 105 1.08 1.98 13.09
N SER A 106 1.64 0.93 12.50
CA SER A 106 2.04 0.93 11.09
C SER A 106 0.83 1.10 10.16
N LEU A 107 -0.29 0.43 10.43
CA LEU A 107 -1.52 0.59 9.64
C LEU A 107 -2.05 2.02 9.70
N ASP A 108 -2.01 2.67 10.86
CA ASP A 108 -2.44 4.07 11.01
C ASP A 108 -1.52 5.02 10.22
N GLN A 109 -0.19 4.80 10.28
CA GLN A 109 0.77 5.55 9.46
C GLN A 109 0.55 5.34 7.96
N ILE A 110 0.33 4.09 7.53
CA ILE A 110 0.05 3.76 6.12
C ILE A 110 -1.23 4.46 5.66
N LYS A 111 -2.28 4.50 6.47
CA LYS A 111 -3.52 5.21 6.14
C LYS A 111 -3.32 6.71 5.98
N MET A 112 -2.53 7.33 6.85
CA MET A 112 -2.17 8.75 6.71
C MET A 112 -1.46 9.00 5.38
N GLN A 113 -0.43 8.20 5.06
CA GLN A 113 0.27 8.29 3.78
C GLN A 113 -0.65 8.05 2.58
N MET A 114 -1.59 7.10 2.66
CA MET A 114 -2.59 6.84 1.63
C MET A 114 -3.57 8.01 1.44
N ASN A 115 -3.87 8.75 2.51
CA ASN A 115 -4.68 9.97 2.41
C ASN A 115 -3.89 11.11 1.75
N ASP A 116 -2.62 11.26 2.10
CA ASP A 116 -1.74 12.25 1.47
C ASP A 116 -1.56 11.97 -0.03
N MET A 117 -1.39 10.69 -0.41
CA MET A 117 -1.33 10.28 -1.81
C MET A 117 -2.64 10.53 -2.58
N ASP A 118 -3.80 10.46 -1.91
CA ASP A 118 -5.10 10.81 -2.52
C ASP A 118 -5.24 12.33 -2.73
N ASN A 119 -4.74 13.12 -1.78
CA ASN A 119 -4.64 14.57 -1.91
C ASN A 119 -3.70 14.95 -3.05
N ASP A 120 -2.57 14.26 -3.18
CA ASP A 120 -1.63 14.42 -4.30
C ASP A 120 -2.31 14.11 -5.64
N CYS A 121 -3.13 13.06 -5.74
CA CYS A 121 -3.94 12.79 -6.94
C CYS A 121 -4.93 13.93 -7.25
N THR A 122 -5.47 14.59 -6.22
CA THR A 122 -6.34 15.76 -6.41
C THR A 122 -5.56 16.98 -6.89
N ILE A 123 -4.35 17.19 -6.40
CA ILE A 123 -3.45 18.26 -6.84
C ILE A 123 -3.02 18.02 -8.29
N LEU A 124 -2.56 16.80 -8.61
CA LEU A 124 -2.21 16.38 -9.96
C LEU A 124 -3.36 16.63 -10.94
N LYS A 125 -4.59 16.29 -10.56
CA LYS A 125 -5.77 16.56 -11.40
C LYS A 125 -5.88 18.03 -11.78
N ARG A 126 -5.66 18.93 -10.82
CA ARG A 126 -5.73 20.37 -11.03
C ARG A 126 -4.63 20.85 -11.97
N GLU A 127 -3.41 20.37 -11.79
CA GLU A 127 -2.25 20.70 -12.64
C GLU A 127 -2.44 20.19 -14.07
N LEU A 128 -2.94 18.96 -14.24
CA LEU A 128 -3.28 18.40 -15.55
C LEU A 128 -4.38 19.21 -16.25
N ASN A 129 -5.40 19.65 -15.51
CA ASN A 129 -6.46 20.49 -16.07
C ASN A 129 -5.98 21.90 -16.41
N GLN A 130 -5.02 22.44 -15.65
CA GLN A 130 -4.36 23.70 -16.00
C GLN A 130 -3.55 23.56 -17.30
N SER A 131 -2.79 22.46 -17.45
CA SER A 131 -2.09 22.14 -18.70
C SER A 131 -3.05 22.01 -19.88
N LYS A 132 -4.19 21.32 -19.70
CA LYS A 132 -5.28 21.24 -20.70
C LYS A 132 -5.78 22.64 -21.10
N SER A 133 -5.99 23.51 -20.12
CA SER A 133 -6.47 24.88 -20.37
C SER A 133 -5.45 25.70 -21.17
N LEU A 134 -4.17 25.63 -20.81
CA LEU A 134 -3.09 26.34 -21.52
C LEU A 134 -2.94 25.84 -22.96
N MET A 135 -2.97 24.53 -23.17
CA MET A 135 -2.96 23.91 -24.50
C MET A 135 -4.16 24.37 -25.33
N THR A 136 -5.36 24.37 -24.73
CA THR A 136 -6.59 24.80 -25.40
C THR A 136 -6.51 26.26 -25.84
N GLU A 137 -5.96 27.13 -24.99
CA GLU A 137 -5.80 28.55 -25.32
C GLU A 137 -4.76 28.77 -26.42
N ALA A 138 -3.62 28.07 -26.36
CA ALA A 138 -2.60 28.12 -27.41
C ALA A 138 -3.16 27.68 -28.78
N LEU A 139 -3.99 26.63 -28.81
CA LEU A 139 -4.67 26.19 -30.03
C LEU A 139 -5.68 27.23 -30.54
N LYS A 140 -6.46 27.85 -29.64
CA LYS A 140 -7.41 28.91 -30.01
C LYS A 140 -6.70 30.13 -30.59
N GLU A 141 -5.60 30.57 -29.98
CA GLU A 141 -4.82 31.71 -30.47
C GLU A 141 -4.13 31.38 -31.81
N LEU A 142 -3.63 30.16 -32.00
CA LEU A 142 -3.13 29.71 -33.31
C LEU A 142 -4.23 29.78 -34.38
N LYS A 143 -5.41 29.23 -34.10
CA LYS A 143 -6.56 29.29 -35.01
C LYS A 143 -6.94 30.74 -35.35
N LYS A 144 -7.03 31.59 -34.34
CA LYS A 144 -7.40 33.00 -34.47
C LYS A 144 -6.38 33.78 -35.29
N SER A 145 -5.07 33.54 -35.08
CA SER A 145 -4.01 34.13 -35.90
C SER A 145 -4.17 33.76 -37.37
N ILE A 146 -4.39 32.48 -37.68
CA ILE A 146 -4.61 32.02 -39.06
C ILE A 146 -5.85 32.69 -39.68
N PHE A 147 -6.94 32.78 -38.92
CA PHE A 147 -8.17 33.43 -39.40
C PHE A 147 -7.96 34.92 -39.69
N SER A 148 -7.21 35.61 -38.82
CA SER A 148 -6.86 37.01 -39.01
C SER A 148 -6.05 37.20 -40.30
N ASP A 149 -5.02 36.38 -40.51
CA ASP A 149 -4.16 36.47 -41.69
C ASP A 149 -4.94 36.17 -42.99
N VAL A 150 -5.81 35.16 -42.97
CA VAL A 150 -6.69 34.82 -44.11
C VAL A 150 -7.68 35.94 -44.40
N ASN A 151 -8.31 36.54 -43.37
CA ASN A 151 -9.26 37.64 -43.56
C ASN A 151 -8.58 38.89 -44.14
N ASN A 152 -7.37 39.21 -43.67
CA ASN A 152 -6.62 40.40 -44.08
C ASN A 152 -5.86 40.23 -45.40
N ALA A 153 -5.71 39.00 -45.90
CA ALA A 153 -5.02 38.73 -47.15
C ALA A 153 -5.70 39.37 -48.36
N THR A 154 -4.91 39.85 -49.32
CA THR A 154 -5.38 40.29 -50.65
C THR A 154 -5.09 39.19 -51.68
N SER A 155 -5.51 39.39 -52.93
CA SER A 155 -5.18 38.47 -54.01
C SER A 155 -3.67 38.29 -54.21
N GLN A 156 -2.87 39.32 -53.90
CA GLN A 156 -1.41 39.27 -53.99
C GLN A 156 -0.74 38.58 -52.79
N THR A 157 -1.36 38.61 -51.60
CA THR A 157 -0.73 38.09 -50.36
C THR A 157 -1.27 36.75 -49.91
N ILE A 158 -2.40 36.29 -50.44
CA ILE A 158 -3.07 35.06 -49.96
C ILE A 158 -2.21 33.81 -50.09
N ALA A 159 -1.41 33.60 -51.14
CA ALA A 159 -0.58 32.40 -51.18
C ALA A 159 0.62 32.46 -50.23
N ASN A 160 1.13 33.65 -49.90
CA ASN A 160 2.13 33.78 -48.83
C ASN A 160 1.52 33.37 -47.50
N VAL A 161 0.28 33.79 -47.21
CA VAL A 161 -0.46 33.32 -46.02
C VAL A 161 -0.62 31.80 -46.02
N ILE A 162 -0.96 31.19 -47.17
CA ILE A 162 -1.08 29.72 -47.25
C ILE A 162 0.28 29.05 -47.04
N ALA A 163 1.36 29.54 -47.65
CA ALA A 163 2.71 28.99 -47.48
C ALA A 163 3.18 29.09 -46.03
N ASP A 164 3.02 30.27 -45.41
CA ASP A 164 3.55 30.57 -44.08
C ASP A 164 2.73 29.94 -42.95
N LYS A 165 1.40 29.81 -43.12
CA LYS A 165 0.50 29.34 -42.06
C LYS A 165 0.09 27.89 -42.21
N LEU A 166 -0.12 27.43 -43.45
CA LEU A 166 -0.54 26.06 -43.72
C LEU A 166 0.67 25.23 -44.16
N GLY A 167 1.41 25.68 -45.16
CA GLY A 167 2.55 24.97 -45.74
C GLY A 167 2.25 24.46 -47.14
N ILE A 168 3.15 24.77 -48.06
CA ILE A 168 3.12 24.35 -49.46
C ILE A 168 4.41 23.57 -49.75
N GLU A 169 4.28 22.41 -50.39
CA GLU A 169 5.40 21.58 -50.85
C GLU A 169 5.08 21.07 -52.26
N ASN A 170 6.05 21.14 -53.19
CA ASN A 170 5.89 20.72 -54.59
C ASN A 170 4.62 21.31 -55.25
N ASN A 171 4.36 22.60 -55.03
CA ASN A 171 3.16 23.30 -55.51
C ASN A 171 1.83 22.65 -55.05
N LYS A 172 1.82 22.04 -53.86
CA LYS A 172 0.60 21.49 -53.24
C LYS A 172 0.52 21.93 -51.79
N VAL A 173 -0.69 22.23 -51.32
CA VAL A 173 -0.91 22.46 -49.88
C VAL A 173 -0.76 21.14 -49.17
N THR A 174 0.24 21.06 -48.29
CA THR A 174 0.47 19.87 -47.46
C THR A 174 0.09 20.08 -46.01
N CYS A 175 -0.23 21.32 -45.62
CA CYS A 175 -0.53 21.69 -44.24
C CYS A 175 0.60 21.37 -43.22
N TYR A 176 1.83 21.14 -43.68
CA TYR A 176 2.92 20.69 -42.82
C TYR A 176 3.31 21.72 -41.74
N VAL A 177 3.19 23.03 -42.03
CA VAL A 177 3.48 24.10 -41.07
C VAL A 177 2.45 24.09 -39.96
N LEU A 178 1.16 24.07 -40.31
CA LEU A 178 0.07 23.98 -39.34
C LEU A 178 0.17 22.69 -38.51
N ASN A 179 0.42 21.55 -39.16
CA ASN A 179 0.60 20.27 -38.47
C ASN A 179 1.76 20.34 -37.47
N ARG A 180 2.89 20.96 -37.85
CA ARG A 180 4.03 21.14 -36.93
C ARG A 180 3.67 22.02 -35.74
N SER A 181 3.01 23.16 -35.95
CA SER A 181 2.61 24.06 -34.86
C SER A 181 1.61 23.41 -33.90
N VAL A 182 0.62 22.69 -34.41
CA VAL A 182 -0.33 21.93 -33.57
C VAL A 182 0.42 20.85 -32.78
N ASN A 183 1.26 20.05 -33.43
CA ASN A 183 2.04 19.00 -32.78
C ASN A 183 2.96 19.54 -31.69
N GLN A 184 3.57 20.70 -31.90
CA GLN A 184 4.38 21.35 -30.89
C GLN A 184 3.53 21.69 -29.65
N ILE A 185 2.38 22.35 -29.83
CA ILE A 185 1.49 22.71 -28.71
C ILE A 185 1.03 21.47 -27.92
N LEU A 186 0.63 20.40 -28.62
CA LEU A 186 0.22 19.15 -27.96
C LEU A 186 1.40 18.48 -27.24
N SER A 187 2.60 18.52 -27.82
CA SER A 187 3.80 17.91 -27.23
C SER A 187 4.22 18.65 -25.97
N GLU A 188 4.23 19.97 -25.98
CA GLU A 188 4.54 20.80 -24.80
C GLU A 188 3.59 20.51 -23.63
N CYS A 189 2.30 20.34 -23.91
CA CYS A 189 1.30 19.92 -22.91
C CYS A 189 1.63 18.53 -22.34
N SER A 190 1.89 17.55 -23.22
CA SER A 190 2.21 16.18 -22.77
C SER A 190 3.54 16.10 -22.04
N GLU A 191 4.57 16.84 -22.44
CA GLU A 191 5.85 16.90 -21.75
C GLU A 191 5.71 17.52 -20.36
N THR A 192 4.93 18.59 -20.23
CA THR A 192 4.59 19.20 -18.94
C THR A 192 3.88 18.20 -18.03
N ASN A 193 2.85 17.52 -18.53
CA ASN A 193 2.13 16.50 -17.78
C ASN A 193 3.07 15.35 -17.36
N ASN A 194 3.89 14.84 -18.28
CA ASN A 194 4.80 13.73 -18.03
C ASN A 194 5.87 14.10 -17.00
N ALA A 195 6.40 15.33 -17.03
CA ALA A 195 7.37 15.79 -16.04
C ALA A 195 6.77 15.77 -14.63
N THR A 196 5.59 16.36 -14.47
CA THR A 196 4.85 16.38 -13.20
C THR A 196 4.51 14.96 -12.72
N LEU A 197 3.98 14.12 -13.61
CA LEU A 197 3.58 12.75 -13.28
C LEU A 197 4.77 11.86 -12.94
N ASN A 198 5.86 11.93 -13.69
CA ASN A 198 7.06 11.12 -13.41
C ASN A 198 7.65 11.44 -12.04
N SER A 199 7.69 12.73 -11.66
CA SER A 199 8.14 13.11 -10.32
C SER A 199 7.26 12.50 -9.24
N LYS A 200 5.93 12.66 -9.36
CA LYS A 200 4.99 12.10 -8.37
C LYS A 200 4.93 10.57 -8.37
N MET A 201 5.18 9.93 -9.51
CA MET A 201 5.26 8.48 -9.61
C MET A 201 6.45 7.93 -8.80
N ILE A 202 7.60 8.62 -8.81
CA ILE A 202 8.75 8.28 -7.96
C ILE A 202 8.39 8.42 -6.47
N ASP A 203 7.73 9.51 -6.09
CA ASP A 203 7.28 9.71 -4.70
C ASP A 203 6.31 8.60 -4.26
N PHE A 204 5.37 8.22 -5.13
CA PHE A 204 4.41 7.15 -4.86
C PHE A 204 5.10 5.79 -4.76
N GLU A 205 6.08 5.51 -5.62
CA GLU A 205 6.91 4.29 -5.55
C GLU A 205 7.64 4.21 -4.21
N GLN A 206 8.27 5.30 -3.76
CA GLN A 206 8.94 5.37 -2.47
C GLN A 206 7.97 5.13 -1.30
N ASN A 207 6.79 5.76 -1.34
CA ASN A 207 5.75 5.53 -0.34
C ASN A 207 5.31 4.06 -0.30
N PHE A 208 4.99 3.44 -1.44
CA PHE A 208 4.64 2.01 -1.45
C PHE A 208 5.77 1.12 -0.93
N ASN A 209 7.03 1.40 -1.28
CA ASN A 209 8.17 0.64 -0.76
C ASN A 209 8.31 0.77 0.76
N MET A 210 8.08 1.97 1.32
CA MET A 210 8.10 2.20 2.77
C MET A 210 6.96 1.45 3.47
N GLN A 211 5.76 1.48 2.91
CA GLN A 211 4.60 0.75 3.46
C GLN A 211 4.84 -0.76 3.43
N ASP A 212 5.37 -1.28 2.33
CA ASP A 212 5.74 -2.68 2.20
C ASP A 212 6.80 -3.09 3.22
N ALA A 213 7.79 -2.22 3.50
CA ALA A 213 8.80 -2.45 4.53
C ALA A 213 8.19 -2.50 5.94
N MET A 214 7.30 -1.55 6.28
CA MET A 214 6.59 -1.53 7.56
C MET A 214 5.78 -2.81 7.78
N ILE A 215 5.03 -3.24 6.75
CA ILE A 215 4.26 -4.48 6.78
C ILE A 215 5.21 -5.67 6.97
N LYS A 216 6.30 -5.76 6.19
CA LYS A 216 7.30 -6.84 6.31
C LYS A 216 7.93 -6.91 7.70
N ASP A 217 8.31 -5.79 8.29
CA ASP A 217 8.98 -5.78 9.59
C ASP A 217 8.03 -6.18 10.71
N CYS A 218 6.78 -5.72 10.68
CA CYS A 218 5.74 -6.20 11.60
C CYS A 218 5.52 -7.72 11.46
N LEU A 219 5.56 -8.26 10.23
CA LEU A 219 5.43 -9.70 10.00
C LEU A 219 6.63 -10.50 10.44
N LYS A 220 7.86 -10.00 10.32
CA LYS A 220 9.02 -10.72 10.85
C LYS A 220 8.84 -10.96 12.35
N VAL A 221 8.41 -9.92 13.07
CA VAL A 221 8.08 -10.01 14.50
C VAL A 221 6.90 -10.94 14.76
N GLY A 222 5.89 -10.95 13.89
CA GLY A 222 4.67 -11.74 14.06
C GLY A 222 4.65 -13.14 13.46
N SER A 223 5.54 -13.50 12.54
CA SER A 223 5.48 -14.75 11.74
C SER A 223 5.62 -16.03 12.56
N GLN A 224 6.25 -15.96 13.74
CA GLN A 224 6.28 -17.07 14.69
C GLN A 224 4.92 -17.31 15.37
N TYR A 225 3.99 -16.35 15.32
CA TYR A 225 2.80 -16.29 16.17
C TYR A 225 1.48 -16.00 15.45
N LEU A 226 1.52 -15.40 14.26
CA LEU A 226 0.36 -14.92 13.49
C LEU A 226 0.24 -15.61 12.12
N LYS A 227 0.28 -16.95 12.10
CA LYS A 227 0.00 -17.73 10.86
C LYS A 227 -1.40 -17.47 10.27
N THR A 228 -2.30 -16.84 11.02
CA THR A 228 -3.68 -16.53 10.65
C THR A 228 -3.85 -15.21 9.89
N VAL A 229 -2.86 -14.30 9.88
CA VAL A 229 -2.93 -13.08 9.05
C VAL A 229 -2.55 -13.43 7.62
N THR A 230 -3.54 -13.38 6.72
CA THR A 230 -3.34 -13.60 5.29
C THR A 230 -3.00 -12.28 4.62
N ILE A 231 -1.79 -12.19 4.07
CA ILE A 231 -1.38 -11.04 3.27
C ILE A 231 -1.55 -11.37 1.80
N ASN A 232 -2.25 -10.48 1.11
CA ASN A 232 -2.39 -10.53 -0.32
C ASN A 232 -0.99 -10.37 -0.95
N ALA A 233 -0.62 -11.25 -1.88
CA ALA A 233 0.65 -11.16 -2.61
C ALA A 233 0.88 -9.80 -3.28
N ASN A 234 -0.19 -9.08 -3.63
CA ASN A 234 -0.13 -7.73 -4.20
C ASN A 234 0.27 -6.63 -3.20
N MET A 235 0.19 -6.88 -1.89
CA MET A 235 0.63 -5.94 -0.84
C MET A 235 2.14 -5.89 -0.64
N ILE A 236 2.87 -6.89 -1.15
CA ILE A 236 4.33 -7.01 -0.93
C ILE A 236 5.08 -6.83 -2.26
N LYS A 237 4.37 -6.40 -3.31
CA LYS A 237 4.97 -6.07 -4.61
C LYS A 237 5.73 -4.77 -4.51
N THR A 238 7.02 -4.84 -4.81
CA THR A 238 7.91 -3.69 -4.93
C THR A 238 7.30 -2.59 -5.79
N GLY A 239 7.38 -1.34 -5.34
CA GLY A 239 6.83 -0.17 -6.03
C GLY A 239 7.35 -0.02 -7.47
N ARG A 240 8.56 -0.50 -7.73
CA ARG A 240 9.15 -0.60 -9.07
C ARG A 240 8.27 -1.41 -10.03
N ASP A 241 7.72 -2.53 -9.60
CA ASP A 241 6.89 -3.40 -10.46
C ASP A 241 5.51 -2.80 -10.74
N ILE A 242 5.10 -1.82 -9.93
CA ILE A 242 3.84 -1.10 -10.06
C ILE A 242 3.95 -0.04 -11.16
N PHE A 243 5.08 0.66 -11.22
CA PHE A 243 5.23 1.89 -12.00
C PHE A 243 6.34 1.85 -13.08
N ALA A 244 7.04 0.72 -13.25
CA ALA A 244 8.18 0.58 -14.18
C ALA A 244 7.91 0.93 -15.65
N LYS A 245 6.64 1.06 -16.07
CA LYS A 245 6.28 1.53 -17.40
C LYS A 245 6.17 3.05 -17.38
N GLY A 246 7.30 3.73 -17.24
CA GLY A 246 7.43 5.17 -17.52
C GLY A 246 7.00 5.44 -18.96
N TYR A 247 5.72 5.68 -19.17
CA TYR A 247 5.10 5.71 -20.47
C TYR A 247 5.34 7.09 -21.10
N LYS A 248 6.18 7.15 -22.14
CA LYS A 248 6.29 8.33 -23.00
C LYS A 248 5.12 8.33 -23.98
N PHE A 249 3.99 8.86 -23.53
CA PHE A 249 2.85 9.07 -24.42
C PHE A 249 3.17 10.06 -25.54
N LYS A 250 2.60 9.83 -26.72
CA LYS A 250 2.75 10.67 -27.90
C LYS A 250 1.35 11.15 -28.36
N PRO A 251 0.93 12.36 -27.98
CA PRO A 251 -0.43 12.83 -28.25
C PRO A 251 -0.81 12.91 -29.72
N TRP A 252 0.15 13.13 -30.62
CA TRP A 252 -0.09 13.17 -32.07
C TRP A 252 -0.39 11.80 -32.69
N GLU A 253 -0.04 10.69 -32.03
CA GLU A 253 -0.44 9.35 -32.48
C GLU A 253 -1.90 9.06 -32.09
N ALA A 254 -2.33 9.54 -30.93
CA ALA A 254 -3.71 9.39 -30.46
C ALA A 254 -4.68 10.35 -31.17
N VAL A 255 -4.28 11.61 -31.33
CA VAL A 255 -4.98 12.62 -32.12
C VAL A 255 -4.66 12.31 -33.58
N LYS A 256 -5.52 11.58 -34.32
CA LYS A 256 -5.31 11.09 -35.70
C LYS A 256 -5.04 12.21 -36.74
N MET A 257 -3.93 12.91 -36.65
CA MET A 257 -3.66 14.14 -37.40
C MET A 257 -3.48 13.87 -38.90
N GLY A 258 -2.77 12.81 -39.27
CA GLY A 258 -2.49 12.49 -40.67
C GLY A 258 -3.75 12.38 -41.53
N GLU A 259 -4.78 11.68 -41.06
CA GLU A 259 -6.07 11.56 -41.76
C GLU A 259 -6.81 12.91 -41.82
N LYS A 260 -6.82 13.66 -40.71
CA LYS A 260 -7.50 14.96 -40.58
C LYS A 260 -6.91 16.00 -41.53
N PHE A 261 -5.57 16.12 -41.57
CA PHE A 261 -4.87 17.02 -42.48
C PHE A 261 -5.00 16.60 -43.95
N THR A 262 -4.98 15.29 -44.26
CA THR A 262 -5.13 14.80 -45.64
C THR A 262 -6.49 15.14 -46.25
N LYS A 263 -7.57 15.07 -45.48
CA LYS A 263 -8.90 15.50 -45.95
C LYS A 263 -8.93 16.99 -46.30
N VAL A 264 -8.21 17.81 -45.52
CA VAL A 264 -8.11 19.25 -45.77
C VAL A 264 -7.21 19.57 -46.98
N MET A 265 -6.08 18.89 -47.12
CA MET A 265 -5.21 19.00 -48.30
C MET A 265 -6.01 18.78 -49.60
N GLY A 266 -6.91 17.80 -49.62
CA GLY A 266 -7.77 17.55 -50.79
C GLY A 266 -8.73 18.70 -51.12
N ARG A 267 -9.32 19.34 -50.10
CA ARG A 267 -10.26 20.47 -50.26
C ARG A 267 -9.56 21.75 -50.73
N ILE A 268 -8.43 22.09 -50.10
CA ILE A 268 -7.68 23.32 -50.42
C ILE A 268 -6.84 23.14 -51.71
N GLY A 269 -6.26 21.95 -51.88
CA GLY A 269 -5.38 21.64 -53.01
C GLY A 269 -6.06 21.73 -54.37
N MET A 270 -7.37 21.45 -54.45
CA MET A 270 -8.17 21.65 -55.66
C MET A 270 -8.20 23.13 -56.08
N PHE A 271 -8.29 24.06 -55.13
CA PHE A 271 -8.36 25.50 -55.39
C PHE A 271 -6.99 26.09 -55.74
N LEU A 272 -5.93 25.63 -55.07
CA LEU A 272 -4.58 26.10 -55.34
C LEU A 272 -3.98 25.53 -56.64
N ALA A 273 -4.39 24.33 -57.08
CA ALA A 273 -4.06 23.83 -58.41
C ALA A 273 -4.61 24.76 -59.52
N PHE A 274 -5.86 25.22 -59.37
CA PHE A 274 -6.46 26.23 -60.26
C PHE A 274 -5.73 27.58 -60.23
N ALA A 275 -5.17 27.99 -59.07
CA ALA A 275 -4.41 29.22 -58.94
C ALA A 275 -2.96 29.12 -59.48
N MET A 276 -2.33 27.94 -59.40
CA MET A 276 -0.92 27.74 -59.82
C MET A 276 -0.75 27.32 -61.29
N GLU A 277 -1.70 26.59 -61.90
CA GLU A 277 -1.68 26.35 -63.36
C GLU A 277 -1.88 27.63 -64.18
N ALA A 278 -2.41 28.67 -63.55
CA ALA A 278 -2.58 29.97 -64.17
C ALA A 278 -1.37 30.88 -63.89
N TRP A 279 -0.54 31.10 -64.91
CA TRP A 279 0.37 32.26 -65.00
C TRP A 279 -0.38 33.61 -64.79
N ASN A 280 -1.72 33.56 -64.76
CA ASN A 280 -2.63 34.64 -64.42
C ASN A 280 -2.84 34.90 -62.91
N TRP A 281 -2.23 34.21 -61.95
CA TRP A 281 -2.44 34.57 -60.53
C TRP A 281 -2.05 36.04 -60.23
N TYR A 282 -1.08 36.58 -60.98
CA TYR A 282 -0.70 38.00 -60.96
C TYR A 282 -1.66 38.93 -61.75
N ARG A 283 -2.46 38.38 -62.69
CA ARG A 283 -3.28 39.16 -63.65
C ARG A 283 -4.80 38.96 -63.54
N SER A 284 -5.29 37.91 -62.87
CA SER A 284 -6.70 37.46 -62.96
C SER A 284 -7.42 37.26 -61.63
N TYR A 285 -6.86 37.68 -60.50
CA TYR A 285 -7.67 37.90 -59.29
C TYR A 285 -8.02 39.38 -59.10
N SER A 286 -8.73 39.92 -60.09
CA SER A 286 -9.55 41.13 -59.98
C SER A 286 -10.97 40.83 -59.50
N ASP A 287 -11.37 39.55 -59.45
CA ASP A 287 -12.70 39.13 -59.00
C ASP A 287 -12.70 38.87 -57.49
N GLN A 288 -13.20 39.86 -56.74
CA GLN A 288 -13.40 39.78 -55.29
C GLN A 288 -14.21 38.53 -54.86
N LYS A 289 -15.03 37.99 -55.75
CA LYS A 289 -15.86 36.80 -55.52
C LYS A 289 -15.02 35.54 -55.33
N GLU A 290 -13.99 35.33 -56.14
CA GLU A 290 -13.15 34.13 -56.03
C GLU A 290 -12.26 34.19 -54.79
N LEU A 291 -11.72 35.38 -54.46
CA LEU A 291 -10.90 35.55 -53.25
C LEU A 291 -11.73 35.30 -52.00
N THR A 292 -12.97 35.80 -51.97
CA THR A 292 -13.91 35.55 -50.87
C THR A 292 -14.16 34.05 -50.69
N LYS A 293 -14.42 33.32 -51.78
CA LYS A 293 -14.63 31.87 -51.73
C LYS A 293 -13.40 31.11 -51.20
N LEU A 294 -12.20 31.45 -51.69
CA LEU A 294 -10.96 30.86 -51.19
C LEU A 294 -10.76 31.11 -49.68
N LYS A 295 -11.02 32.34 -49.21
CA LYS A 295 -10.94 32.68 -47.79
C LYS A 295 -11.94 31.88 -46.94
N GLU A 296 -13.15 31.69 -47.44
CA GLU A 296 -14.18 30.87 -46.77
C GLU A 296 -13.76 29.40 -46.69
N ASP A 297 -13.28 28.82 -47.80
CA ASP A 297 -12.83 27.43 -47.86
C ASP A 297 -11.62 27.19 -46.95
N LEU A 298 -10.66 28.13 -46.90
CA LEU A 298 -9.52 28.09 -45.98
C LEU A 298 -9.98 28.13 -44.52
N LYS A 299 -10.85 29.08 -44.16
CA LYS A 299 -11.38 29.18 -42.79
C LYS A 299 -12.16 27.95 -42.39
N SER A 300 -13.01 27.41 -43.25
CA SER A 300 -13.76 26.18 -42.99
C SER A 300 -12.82 25.01 -42.78
N SER A 301 -11.81 24.86 -43.63
CA SER A 301 -10.84 23.77 -43.53
C SER A 301 -10.01 23.82 -42.25
N VAL A 302 -9.53 25.01 -41.88
CA VAL A 302 -8.84 25.23 -40.61
C VAL A 302 -9.80 24.99 -39.44
N ASN A 303 -11.05 25.46 -39.53
CA ASN A 303 -12.06 25.20 -38.50
C ASN A 303 -12.28 23.71 -38.25
N ASP A 304 -12.39 22.92 -39.32
CA ASP A 304 -12.60 21.47 -39.25
C ASP A 304 -11.43 20.75 -38.57
N ILE A 305 -10.19 21.17 -38.87
CA ILE A 305 -8.98 20.65 -38.19
C ILE A 305 -9.07 20.90 -36.69
N PHE A 306 -9.29 22.15 -36.28
CA PHE A 306 -9.32 22.51 -34.87
C PHE A 306 -10.52 21.88 -34.14
N ALA A 307 -11.71 21.86 -34.74
CA ALA A 307 -12.88 21.21 -34.15
C ALA A 307 -12.61 19.72 -33.90
N SER A 308 -11.96 19.05 -34.85
CA SER A 308 -11.59 17.65 -34.70
C SER A 308 -10.49 17.42 -33.66
N ILE A 309 -9.56 18.36 -33.49
CA ILE A 309 -8.54 18.29 -32.42
C ILE A 309 -9.21 18.47 -31.05
N PHE A 310 -10.06 19.50 -30.88
CA PHE A 310 -10.75 19.76 -29.62
C PHE A 310 -11.63 18.58 -29.17
N ALA A 311 -12.26 17.88 -30.11
CA ALA A 311 -13.05 16.69 -29.81
C ALA A 311 -12.26 15.57 -29.11
N ASP A 312 -10.94 15.49 -29.30
CA ASP A 312 -10.10 14.42 -28.73
C ASP A 312 -9.74 14.67 -27.24
N PHE A 313 -10.09 15.84 -26.69
CA PHE A 313 -9.84 16.18 -25.28
C PHE A 313 -10.96 17.02 -24.64
N ASP A 314 -12.15 17.06 -25.24
CA ASP A 314 -13.28 17.84 -24.72
C ASP A 314 -13.72 17.29 -23.35
N LYS A 315 -13.83 15.95 -23.25
CA LYS A 315 -14.06 15.25 -21.99
C LYS A 315 -12.75 15.04 -21.23
N ASP A 316 -12.82 15.14 -19.91
CA ASP A 316 -11.66 14.92 -19.03
C ASP A 316 -11.14 13.49 -19.13
N GLU A 317 -12.00 12.48 -19.28
CA GLU A 317 -11.57 11.09 -19.47
C GLU A 317 -10.75 10.90 -20.74
N ASP A 318 -11.20 11.46 -21.87
CA ASP A 318 -10.48 11.41 -23.15
C ASP A 318 -9.15 12.14 -23.03
N TYR A 319 -9.14 13.31 -22.37
CA TYR A 319 -7.92 14.04 -22.09
C TYR A 319 -6.92 13.23 -21.25
N TYR A 320 -7.34 12.62 -20.13
CA TYR A 320 -6.41 11.84 -19.30
C TYR A 320 -5.93 10.58 -20.00
N ASN A 321 -6.81 9.85 -20.70
CA ASN A 321 -6.43 8.66 -21.46
C ASN A 321 -5.39 8.96 -22.53
N ASN A 322 -5.56 10.10 -23.20
CA ASN A 322 -4.60 10.56 -24.18
C ASN A 322 -3.40 11.17 -23.42
N PHE A 323 -3.50 12.36 -22.87
CA PHE A 323 -2.36 13.18 -22.44
C PHE A 323 -1.74 12.83 -21.07
N ALA A 324 -2.35 11.95 -20.28
CA ALA A 324 -1.92 11.67 -18.91
C ALA A 324 -2.28 10.27 -18.38
N PRO A 325 -2.09 9.16 -19.12
CA PRO A 325 -2.61 7.84 -18.72
C PRO A 325 -2.02 7.33 -17.40
N SER A 326 -0.77 7.68 -17.09
CA SER A 326 -0.12 7.32 -15.82
C SER A 326 -0.86 7.88 -14.60
N TYR A 327 -1.56 9.02 -14.73
CA TYR A 327 -2.40 9.57 -13.67
C TYR A 327 -3.52 8.60 -13.27
N LEU A 328 -4.19 8.01 -14.26
CA LEU A 328 -5.28 7.07 -14.03
C LEU A 328 -4.77 5.79 -13.36
N GLU A 329 -3.60 5.31 -13.76
CA GLU A 329 -2.94 4.16 -13.16
C GLU A 329 -2.56 4.41 -11.69
N MET A 330 -1.98 5.58 -11.38
CA MET A 330 -1.63 5.98 -10.02
C MET A 330 -2.88 6.03 -9.11
N CYS A 331 -3.93 6.72 -9.55
CA CYS A 331 -5.20 6.81 -8.81
C CYS A 331 -5.81 5.42 -8.56
N LYS A 332 -5.81 4.57 -9.59
CA LYS A 332 -6.31 3.20 -9.49
C LYS A 332 -5.51 2.39 -8.46
N ARG A 333 -4.18 2.48 -8.48
CA ARG A 333 -3.33 1.74 -7.55
C ARG A 333 -3.50 2.18 -6.11
N ILE A 334 -3.67 3.49 -5.85
CA ILE A 334 -3.99 3.99 -4.50
C ILE A 334 -5.31 3.40 -4.02
N ALA A 335 -6.34 3.41 -4.86
CA ALA A 335 -7.64 2.85 -4.50
C ALA A 335 -7.57 1.33 -4.21
N GLU A 336 -6.77 0.59 -4.97
CA GLU A 336 -6.49 -0.84 -4.71
C GLU A 336 -5.75 -1.03 -3.39
N ARG A 337 -4.68 -0.24 -3.13
CA ARG A 337 -3.94 -0.34 -1.87
C ARG A 337 -4.80 -0.01 -0.66
N LYS A 338 -5.67 1.00 -0.74
CA LYS A 338 -6.62 1.34 0.34
C LYS A 338 -7.52 0.14 0.68
N LYS A 339 -8.02 -0.59 -0.33
CA LYS A 339 -8.81 -1.81 -0.12
C LYS A 339 -7.99 -2.92 0.54
N GLU A 340 -6.76 -3.13 0.06
CA GLU A 340 -5.84 -4.09 0.66
C GLU A 340 -5.63 -3.77 2.16
N ILE A 341 -5.24 -2.53 2.49
CA ILE A 341 -4.98 -2.08 3.87
C ILE A 341 -6.22 -2.22 4.77
N TYR A 342 -7.40 -1.92 4.24
CA TYR A 342 -8.66 -2.10 4.97
C TYR A 342 -8.94 -3.57 5.34
N GLU A 343 -8.68 -4.51 4.42
CA GLU A 343 -8.84 -5.94 4.73
C GLU A 343 -7.79 -6.44 5.72
N LEU A 344 -6.56 -5.93 5.68
CA LEU A 344 -5.54 -6.26 6.68
C LEU A 344 -5.94 -5.72 8.06
N GLU A 345 -6.47 -4.50 8.13
CA GLU A 345 -6.96 -3.92 9.38
C GLU A 345 -8.06 -4.77 10.03
N LYS A 346 -9.03 -5.28 9.25
CA LYS A 346 -10.06 -6.19 9.77
C LYS A 346 -9.46 -7.43 10.41
N GLN A 347 -8.43 -8.02 9.79
CA GLN A 347 -7.76 -9.19 10.34
C GLN A 347 -7.06 -8.87 11.66
N VAL A 348 -6.38 -7.72 11.74
CA VAL A 348 -5.73 -7.24 12.97
C VAL A 348 -6.75 -6.99 14.07
N PHE A 349 -7.88 -6.35 13.74
CA PHE A 349 -8.97 -6.13 14.69
C PHE A 349 -9.57 -7.44 15.22
N SER A 350 -9.78 -8.43 14.35
CA SER A 350 -10.23 -9.77 14.75
C SER A 350 -9.27 -10.44 15.72
N LEU A 351 -7.96 -10.31 15.50
CA LEU A 351 -6.93 -10.84 16.39
C LEU A 351 -6.91 -10.15 17.75
N ARG A 352 -7.06 -8.82 17.76
CA ARG A 352 -7.18 -8.03 18.99
C ARG A 352 -8.38 -8.47 19.82
N ASN A 353 -9.56 -8.60 19.19
CA ASN A 353 -10.77 -9.09 19.87
C ASN A 353 -10.59 -10.50 20.42
N TYR A 354 -9.89 -11.38 19.71
CA TYR A 354 -9.57 -12.72 20.20
C TYR A 354 -8.66 -12.68 21.44
N LYS A 355 -7.62 -11.84 21.42
CA LYS A 355 -6.75 -11.59 22.60
C LYS A 355 -7.56 -11.10 23.81
N ASP A 356 -8.44 -10.13 23.59
CA ASP A 356 -9.20 -9.51 24.68
C ASP A 356 -10.19 -10.51 25.29
N ARG A 357 -10.84 -11.35 24.47
CA ARG A 357 -11.69 -12.45 24.95
C ARG A 357 -10.93 -13.46 25.81
N ILE A 358 -9.69 -13.79 25.44
CA ILE A 358 -8.83 -14.67 26.26
C ILE A 358 -8.56 -14.02 27.62
N LYS A 359 -8.16 -12.74 27.64
CA LYS A 359 -7.89 -12.02 28.90
C LYS A 359 -9.12 -11.98 29.80
N THR A 360 -10.31 -11.72 29.24
CA THR A 360 -11.57 -11.71 30.00
C THR A 360 -11.93 -13.09 30.56
N TRP A 361 -11.73 -14.16 29.79
CA TRP A 361 -12.11 -15.51 30.21
C TRP A 361 -11.29 -16.04 31.41
N PHE A 362 -10.04 -15.60 31.55
CA PHE A 362 -9.13 -16.05 32.61
C PHE A 362 -8.96 -15.08 33.80
N GLY A 363 -9.59 -13.90 33.77
CA GLY A 363 -9.54 -12.89 34.83
C GLY A 363 -8.23 -12.06 34.88
N ASN A 364 -8.23 -10.99 35.69
CA ASN A 364 -7.16 -9.98 35.82
C ASN A 364 -5.87 -10.47 36.54
N ASP A 365 -5.50 -11.75 36.48
CA ASP A 365 -4.22 -12.25 37.04
C ASP A 365 -2.99 -11.84 36.20
N ILE A 366 -3.06 -10.74 35.46
CA ILE A 366 -2.07 -10.34 34.46
C ILE A 366 -1.58 -8.93 34.78
N GLU A 367 -0.45 -8.82 35.48
CA GLU A 367 0.40 -7.63 35.36
C GLU A 367 1.09 -7.70 34.00
N ASP A 368 0.82 -6.72 33.13
CA ASP A 368 1.57 -6.53 31.89
C ASP A 368 3.02 -6.21 32.29
N ALA A 369 3.96 -7.15 32.07
CA ALA A 369 5.38 -6.87 32.23
C ALA A 369 5.78 -5.77 31.22
N THR A 370 6.06 -4.57 31.73
CA THR A 370 6.65 -3.47 30.97
C THR A 370 8.02 -3.91 30.48
N PHE A 371 8.18 -3.95 29.16
CA PHE A 371 9.46 -4.21 28.53
C PHE A 371 10.30 -2.93 28.66
N GLU A 372 11.28 -2.92 29.58
CA GLU A 372 12.39 -1.97 29.52
C GLU A 372 13.44 -2.54 28.56
N GLU A 373 13.77 -1.79 27.52
CA GLU A 373 14.90 -2.09 26.63
C GLU A 373 16.20 -2.00 27.45
N LEU A 374 17.02 -3.06 27.39
CA LEU A 374 18.42 -3.06 27.83
C LEU A 374 19.35 -2.71 26.66
#